data_AF-A0A849QR13-F1
#
_entry.id   AF-A0A849QR13-F1
#
_cell.length_a   1.000
_cell.length_b   1.000
_cell.length_c   1.000
_cell.angle_alpha   90.00
_cell.angle_beta   90.00
_cell.angle_gamma   90.00
#
_symmetry.space_group_name_H-M   'P 1'
#
loop_
_entity.id
_entity.type
_entity.pdbx_description
1 polymer ?
#
loop_
_entity_poly.entity_id
_entity_poly.type
_entity_poly.pdbx_seq_one_letter_code
_entity_poly.pdbx_strand_id
1 'polypeptide(L)'
;TAHGRDPAPAKAALVQELKLGKNIFMLPDASFGTVEVAAVLSELEMDARIYACEQLGYPDECISSGDVNAPPVVESDMYCIMVVR
;
A
#
# COMPACT_ATOMS: atom_id res chain seq x y z
N THR A 1 4.05 -1.09 -14.10
CA THR A 1 4.05 -1.60 -12.71
C THR A 1 5.02 -0.76 -11.91
N ALA A 2 4.58 -0.17 -10.80
CA ALA A 2 5.47 0.57 -9.92
C ALA A 2 6.29 -0.45 -9.12
N HIS A 3 7.56 -0.64 -9.50
CA HIS A 3 8.52 -1.35 -8.65
C HIS A 3 9.19 -0.31 -7.74
N GLY A 4 9.04 -0.47 -6.43
CA GLY A 4 9.47 0.48 -5.39
C GLY A 4 10.98 0.63 -5.19
N ARG A 5 11.83 0.48 -6.22
CA ARG A 5 13.29 0.66 -6.04
C ARG A 5 13.70 2.10 -5.71
N ASP A 6 12.84 3.08 -6.00
CA ASP A 6 13.03 4.47 -5.61
C ASP A 6 11.69 5.00 -5.04
N PRO A 7 11.63 5.44 -3.78
CA PRO A 7 10.41 5.91 -3.13
C PRO A 7 9.75 7.09 -3.84
N ALA A 8 10.54 7.99 -4.44
CA ALA A 8 10.00 9.22 -5.02
C ALA A 8 9.18 8.97 -6.31
N PRO A 9 9.70 8.22 -7.31
CA PRO A 9 8.91 7.79 -8.48
C PRO A 9 7.71 6.92 -8.10
N ALA A 10 7.85 6.04 -7.10
CA ALA A 10 6.77 5.18 -6.63
C ALA A 10 5.62 6.00 -6.02
N LYS A 11 5.93 6.97 -5.15
CA LYS A 11 4.95 7.92 -4.60
C LYS A 11 4.26 8.71 -5.71
N ALA A 12 5.02 9.24 -6.68
CA ALA A 12 4.44 10.01 -7.78
C ALA A 12 3.46 9.17 -8.63
N ALA A 13 3.84 7.94 -8.96
CA ALA A 13 2.98 7.01 -9.70
C ALA A 13 1.73 6.63 -8.88
N LEU A 14 1.88 6.34 -7.59
CA LEU A 14 0.77 6.07 -6.68
C LEU A 14 -0.23 7.23 -6.68
N VAL A 15 0.25 8.47 -6.47
CA VAL A 15 -0.60 9.67 -6.47
C VAL A 15 -1.34 9.84 -7.79
N GLN A 16 -0.66 9.65 -8.92
CA GLN A 16 -1.28 9.76 -10.24
C GLN A 16 -2.41 8.75 -10.42
N GLU A 17 -2.18 7.48 -10.12
CA GLU A 17 -3.17 6.41 -10.30
C GLU A 17 -4.34 6.54 -9.31
N LEU A 18 -4.06 6.98 -8.08
CA LEU A 18 -5.10 7.32 -7.10
C LEU A 18 -5.99 8.45 -7.62
N LYS A 19 -5.43 9.52 -8.20
CA LYS A 19 -6.24 10.62 -8.76
C LYS A 19 -7.12 10.19 -9.93
N LEU A 20 -6.77 9.10 -10.61
CA LEU A 20 -7.57 8.48 -11.67
C LEU A 20 -8.68 7.56 -11.13
N GLY A 21 -8.82 7.43 -9.80
CA GLY A 21 -9.86 6.61 -9.18
C GLY A 21 -9.62 5.11 -9.29
N LYS A 22 -8.38 4.67 -9.52
CA LYS A 22 -8.06 3.25 -9.63
C LYS A 22 -7.82 2.61 -8.27
N ASN A 23 -8.17 1.33 -8.16
CA ASN A 23 -7.65 0.46 -7.12
C ASN A 23 -6.16 0.19 -7.42
N ILE A 24 -5.34 0.25 -6.38
CA ILE A 24 -3.90 0.10 -6.51
C ILE A 24 -3.49 -1.26 -5.95
N PHE A 25 -2.61 -1.93 -6.68
CA PHE A 25 -1.84 -3.07 -6.19
C PHE A 25 -0.36 -2.71 -6.33
N MET A 26 0.40 -2.84 -5.24
CA MET A 26 1.81 -2.47 -5.24
C MET A 26 2.66 -3.45 -4.45
N LEU A 27 3.88 -3.63 -4.94
CA LEU A 27 4.94 -4.33 -4.22
C LEU A 27 5.73 -3.27 -3.44
N PRO A 28 5.69 -3.31 -2.10
CA PRO A 28 6.34 -2.33 -1.25
C PRO A 28 7.86 -2.48 -1.29
N ASP A 29 8.53 -1.45 -0.83
CA ASP A 29 9.97 -1.46 -0.50
C ASP A 29 10.12 -1.29 1.02
N ALA A 30 11.28 -1.62 1.57
CA ALA A 30 11.58 -1.46 3.00
C ALA A 30 11.33 -0.01 3.50
N SER A 31 11.44 0.98 2.61
CA SER A 31 11.23 2.40 2.91
C SER A 31 9.86 2.95 2.48
N PHE A 32 8.99 2.12 1.89
CA PHE A 32 7.70 2.56 1.37
C PHE A 32 6.65 1.44 1.49
N GLY A 33 6.02 1.37 2.66
CA GLY A 33 5.04 0.36 3.06
C GLY A 33 3.66 0.96 3.39
N THR A 34 2.90 0.27 4.24
CA THR A 34 1.50 0.62 4.56
C THR A 34 1.37 1.97 5.25
N VAL A 35 2.34 2.35 6.09
CA VAL A 35 2.38 3.62 6.81
C VAL A 35 2.64 4.79 5.85
N GLU A 36 3.59 4.65 4.94
CA GLU A 36 3.89 5.69 3.95
C GLU A 36 2.73 5.86 2.97
N VAL A 37 2.10 4.76 2.55
CA VAL A 37 0.88 4.80 1.73
C VAL A 37 -0.26 5.53 2.44
N ALA A 38 -0.47 5.27 3.73
CA ALA A 38 -1.46 6.00 4.53
C ALA A 38 -1.14 7.50 4.61
N ALA A 39 0.13 7.87 4.81
CA ALA A 39 0.54 9.27 4.80
C ALA A 39 0.23 9.96 3.46
N VAL A 40 0.48 9.30 2.32
CA VAL A 40 0.12 9.84 0.99
C VAL A 40 -1.40 10.02 0.86
N LEU A 41 -2.19 9.06 1.32
CA LEU A 41 -3.66 9.16 1.27
C LEU A 41 -4.17 10.30 2.15
N SER A 42 -3.57 10.49 3.34
CA SER A 42 -3.87 11.60 4.24
C SER A 42 -3.51 12.95 3.62
N GLU A 43 -2.33 13.08 2.99
CA GLU A 43 -1.90 14.31 2.30
C GLU A 43 -2.86 14.70 1.16
N LEU A 44 -3.50 13.72 0.54
CA LEU A 44 -4.47 13.93 -0.54
C LEU A 44 -5.90 14.12 -0.04
N GLU A 45 -6.14 14.02 1.28
CA GLU A 45 -7.48 14.03 1.90
C GLU A 45 -8.40 12.95 1.30
N MET A 46 -7.85 11.76 1.01
CA MET A 46 -8.59 10.68 0.35
C MET A 46 -8.85 9.53 1.32
N ASP A 47 -10.12 9.27 1.59
CA ASP A 47 -10.52 8.05 2.29
C ASP A 47 -10.33 6.82 1.40
N ALA A 48 -9.76 5.76 1.96
CA ALA A 48 -9.48 4.51 1.29
C ALA A 48 -9.17 3.40 2.30
N ARG A 49 -9.48 2.15 1.92
CA ARG A 49 -9.03 0.97 2.64
C ARG A 49 -7.67 0.52 2.12
N ILE A 50 -6.77 0.23 3.05
CA ILE A 50 -5.44 -0.29 2.82
C ILE A 50 -5.45 -1.75 3.26
N TYR A 51 -4.99 -2.65 2.41
CA TYR A 51 -4.82 -4.06 2.73
C TYR A 51 -3.35 -4.41 2.66
N ALA A 52 -2.87 -5.16 3.64
CA ALA A 52 -1.60 -5.87 3.55
C ALA A 52 -1.91 -7.35 3.31
N CYS A 53 -1.36 -7.91 2.24
CA CYS A 53 -1.49 -9.32 1.92
C CYS A 53 -0.12 -9.96 2.07
N GLU A 54 0.04 -10.71 3.15
CA GLU A 54 1.28 -11.32 3.61
C GLU A 54 1.31 -12.79 3.22
N GLN A 55 2.48 -13.29 2.83
CA GLN A 55 2.70 -14.72 2.57
C GLN A 55 1.69 -15.32 1.56
N LEU A 56 1.28 -14.54 0.55
CA LEU A 56 0.32 -15.01 -0.47
C LEU A 56 0.81 -16.31 -1.14
N GLY A 57 -0.03 -17.34 -1.13
CA GLY A 57 0.27 -18.66 -1.67
C GLY A 57 1.11 -19.57 -0.77
N TYR A 58 1.43 -19.15 0.45
CA TYR A 58 2.11 -19.95 1.48
C TYR A 58 1.12 -20.40 2.57
N PRO A 59 1.46 -21.42 3.38
CA PRO A 59 0.55 -21.92 4.44
C PRO A 59 0.10 -20.87 5.45
N ASP A 60 0.95 -19.87 5.71
CA ASP A 60 0.71 -18.78 6.68
C ASP A 60 0.18 -17.50 6.00
N GLU A 61 -0.48 -17.64 4.85
CA GLU A 61 -1.12 -16.51 4.15
C GLU A 61 -2.06 -15.73 5.09
N CYS A 62 -1.89 -14.41 5.12
CA CYS A 62 -2.69 -13.53 5.95
C CYS A 62 -3.04 -12.25 5.18
N ILE A 63 -4.30 -11.81 5.28
CA ILE A 63 -4.74 -10.51 4.77
C ILE A 63 -5.28 -9.69 5.93
N SER A 64 -4.64 -8.56 6.20
CA SER A 64 -5.06 -7.58 7.21
C SER A 64 -5.49 -6.28 6.53
N SER A 65 -6.35 -5.50 7.18
CA SER A 65 -6.86 -4.24 6.61
C SER A 65 -6.84 -3.09 7.60
N GLY A 66 -6.42 -1.92 7.12
CA GLY A 66 -6.33 -0.64 7.83
C GLY A 66 -6.93 0.51 7.01
N ASP A 67 -7.20 1.64 7.64
CA ASP A 67 -7.53 2.89 6.93
C ASP A 67 -6.36 3.86 7.06
N VAL A 68 -6.56 5.06 6.54
CA VAL A 68 -5.61 6.16 6.59
C VAL A 68 -5.20 6.51 8.02
N ASN A 69 -6.07 6.34 9.03
CA ASN A 69 -5.77 6.68 10.42
C ASN A 69 -5.16 5.51 11.19
N ALA A 70 -5.52 4.28 10.83
CA ALA A 70 -5.03 3.04 11.41
C ALA A 70 -4.64 2.05 10.30
N PRO A 71 -3.48 2.25 9.64
CA PRO A 71 -3.03 1.35 8.56
C PRO A 71 -2.73 -0.06 9.11
N PRO A 72 -2.80 -1.10 8.26
CA PRO A 72 -2.47 -2.44 8.72
C PRO A 72 -0.98 -2.54 9.05
N VAL A 73 -0.68 -3.24 10.14
CA VAL A 73 0.69 -3.60 10.53
C VAL A 73 1.08 -4.86 9.78
N VAL A 74 2.30 -4.86 9.25
CA VAL A 74 2.88 -5.99 8.51
C VAL A 74 3.93 -6.64 9.39
N GLU A 75 3.86 -7.96 9.51
CA GLU A 75 4.77 -8.74 10.35
C GLU A 75 5.81 -9.52 9.54
N SER A 76 5.56 -9.73 8.24
CA SER A 76 6.40 -10.51 7.34
C SER A 76 7.26 -9.66 6.40
N ASP A 77 8.39 -10.23 5.97
CA ASP A 77 9.27 -9.62 4.96
C ASP A 77 8.67 -9.64 3.55
N MET A 78 7.68 -10.52 3.29
CA MET A 78 7.09 -10.73 1.96
C MET A 78 5.59 -10.45 1.98
N TYR A 79 5.23 -9.28 1.45
CA TYR A 79 3.84 -8.83 1.37
C TYR A 79 3.61 -7.94 0.15
N CYS A 80 2.35 -7.72 -0.18
CA CYS A 80 1.92 -6.68 -1.11
C CYS A 80 0.85 -5.80 -0.48
N ILE A 81 0.70 -4.58 -1.00
CA ILE A 81 -0.31 -3.63 -0.52
C ILE A 81 -1.38 -3.46 -1.59
N MET A 82 -2.64 -3.46 -1.17
CA MET A 82 -3.75 -2.98 -1.97
C MET A 82 -4.38 -1.73 -1.38
N VAL A 83 -4.73 -0.77 -2.24
CA VAL A 83 -5.52 0.41 -1.86
C VAL A 83 -6.81 0.38 -2.65
N VAL A 84 -7.94 0.44 -1.94
CA VAL A 84 -9.29 0.39 -2.49
C VAL A 84 -10.07 1.60 -1.99
N ARG A 85 -10.70 2.32 -2.91
CA ARG A 85 -11.62 3.43 -2.60
C ARG A 85 -13.07 2.99 -2.55
#